data_AF-A0A9X5CKE2-F1
#
_entry.id   AF-A0A9X5CKE2-F1
#
_cell.length_a   1.000
_cell.length_b   1.000
_cell.length_c   1.000
_cell.angle_alpha   90.00
_cell.angle_beta   90.00
_cell.angle_gamma   90.00
#
_symmetry.space_group_name_H-M   'P 1'
#
loop_
_entity.id
_entity.type
_entity.pdbx_description
1 polymer ?
#
loop_
_entity_poly.entity_id
_entity_poly.type
_entity_poly.pdbx_seq_one_letter_code
_entity_poly.pdbx_strand_id
1 'polypeptide(L)'
;SGGVAVAVAAVPEGLPLVATVAQMAAARRLSRRGVLVRTPRTLEALGRVDTMCFDKTGTLTENRLRLVRAATADGTVLAPDDER
;
A
#
# COMPACT_ATOMS: atom_id res chain seq x y z
N SER A 1 -23.99 17.31 -41.07
CA SER A 1 -23.70 18.13 -39.88
C SER A 1 -24.21 17.49 -38.58
N GLY A 2 -25.43 16.92 -38.52
CA GLY A 2 -25.98 16.32 -37.29
C GLY A 2 -25.21 15.12 -36.71
N GLY A 3 -24.65 14.24 -37.54
CA GLY A 3 -23.88 13.07 -37.05
C GLY A 3 -22.59 13.44 -36.29
N VAL A 4 -21.94 14.55 -36.65
CA VAL A 4 -20.74 15.04 -35.95
C VAL A 4 -21.10 15.58 -34.56
N ALA A 5 -22.24 16.27 -34.44
CA ALA A 5 -22.72 16.79 -33.15
C ALA A 5 -23.06 15.67 -32.16
N VAL A 6 -23.69 14.58 -32.64
CA VAL A 6 -23.99 13.39 -31.81
C VAL A 6 -22.69 12.68 -31.38
N ALA A 7 -21.73 12.55 -32.29
CA ALA A 7 -20.43 11.93 -31.97
C ALA A 7 -19.67 12.72 -30.89
N VAL A 8 -19.66 14.05 -30.98
CA VAL A 8 -19.03 14.92 -29.96
C VAL A 8 -19.75 14.82 -28.61
N ALA A 9 -21.08 14.82 -28.60
CA ALA A 9 -21.87 14.70 -27.36
C ALA A 9 -21.70 13.35 -26.65
N ALA A 10 -21.31 12.30 -27.39
CA ALA A 10 -21.08 10.96 -26.84
C ALA A 10 -19.70 10.79 -26.18
N VAL A 11 -18.75 11.71 -26.40
CA VAL A 11 -17.42 11.64 -25.78
C VAL A 11 -17.51 12.22 -24.36
N PRO A 12 -17.16 11.45 -23.31
CA PRO A 12 -17.22 11.95 -21.95
C PRO A 12 -15.94 12.73 -21.61
N GLU A 13 -15.82 13.95 -22.14
CA GLU A 13 -14.64 14.83 -21.97
C GLU A 13 -14.29 15.15 -20.51
N GLY A 14 -15.27 15.04 -19.60
CA GLY A 14 -15.08 15.24 -18.16
C GLY A 14 -14.51 14.01 -17.42
N LEU A 15 -14.57 12.82 -18.01
CA LEU A 15 -14.17 11.59 -17.34
C LEU A 15 -12.68 11.55 -16.95
N PRO A 16 -11.74 12.00 -17.80
CA PRO A 16 -10.32 12.10 -17.40
C PRO A 16 -10.10 13.03 -16.20
N LEU A 17 -10.86 14.13 -16.10
CA LEU A 17 -10.78 15.05 -14.98
C LEU A 17 -11.30 14.41 -13.70
N VAL A 18 -12.47 13.75 -13.76
CA VAL A 18 -13.08 13.08 -12.60
C VAL A 18 -12.14 11.98 -12.06
N ALA A 19 -11.53 11.19 -12.93
CA ALA A 19 -10.55 10.18 -12.51
C ALA A 19 -9.36 10.80 -11.77
N THR A 20 -8.83 11.91 -12.28
CA THR A 20 -7.71 12.64 -11.65
C THR A 20 -8.09 13.18 -10.27
N VAL A 21 -9.26 13.81 -10.15
CA VAL A 21 -9.76 14.34 -8.86
C VAL A 21 -9.98 13.22 -7.85
N ALA A 22 -10.54 12.08 -8.28
CA ALA A 22 -10.74 10.91 -7.44
C ALA A 22 -9.40 10.35 -6.90
N GLN A 23 -8.39 10.23 -7.76
CA GLN A 23 -7.03 9.80 -7.37
C GLN A 23 -6.41 10.78 -6.37
N MET A 24 -6.52 12.10 -6.58
CA MET A 24 -6.01 13.11 -5.65
C MET A 24 -6.71 13.06 -4.28
N ALA A 25 -8.04 12.90 -4.27
CA ALA A 25 -8.81 12.77 -3.04
C ALA A 25 -8.39 11.52 -2.25
N ALA A 26 -8.20 10.39 -2.94
CA ALA A 26 -7.73 9.15 -2.33
C ALA A 26 -6.28 9.29 -1.79
N ALA A 27 -5.39 9.95 -2.53
CA ALA A 27 -4.03 10.24 -2.08
C ALA A 27 -4.03 11.09 -0.80
N ARG A 28 -4.82 12.17 -0.77
CA ARG A 28 -4.98 13.04 0.42
C ARG A 28 -5.50 12.27 1.63
N ARG A 29 -6.45 11.34 1.43
CA ARG A 29 -6.97 10.47 2.51
C ARG A 29 -5.89 9.53 3.06
N LEU A 30 -5.05 8.97 2.20
CA LEU A 30 -3.92 8.11 2.59
C LEU A 30 -2.83 8.89 3.31
N SER A 31 -2.52 10.11 2.89
CA SER A 31 -1.54 10.96 3.58
C SER A 31 -1.96 11.31 4.99
N ARG A 32 -3.26 11.53 5.26
CA ARG A 32 -3.80 11.69 6.63
C ARG A 32 -3.64 10.45 7.50
N ARG A 33 -3.30 9.30 6.91
CA ARG A 33 -3.02 8.02 7.58
C ARG A 33 -1.52 7.67 7.58
N GLY A 34 -0.65 8.62 7.25
CA GLY A 34 0.80 8.43 7.22
C GLY A 34 1.34 7.74 5.97
N VAL A 35 0.53 7.56 4.91
CA VAL A 35 0.96 6.94 3.65
C VAL A 35 1.33 8.01 2.62
N LEU A 36 2.59 8.02 2.18
CA LEU A 36 3.07 8.90 1.12
C LEU A 36 2.77 8.30 -0.26
N VAL A 37 1.81 8.89 -0.97
CA VAL A 37 1.51 8.55 -2.36
C VAL A 37 2.35 9.44 -3.29
N ARG A 38 3.44 8.91 -3.83
CA ARG A 38 4.36 9.67 -4.72
C ARG A 38 3.67 10.09 -6.03
N THR A 39 2.81 9.24 -6.57
CA THR A 39 2.06 9.48 -7.80
C THR A 39 0.61 9.02 -7.63
N PRO A 40 -0.39 9.90 -7.78
CA PRO A 40 -1.80 9.54 -7.58
C PRO A 40 -2.30 8.38 -8.46
N ARG A 41 -1.73 8.22 -9.66
CA ARG A 41 -2.05 7.11 -10.58
C ARG A 41 -1.77 5.72 -9.99
N THR A 42 -0.80 5.61 -9.08
CA THR A 42 -0.46 4.34 -8.41
C THR A 42 -1.65 3.76 -7.62
N LEU A 43 -2.61 4.60 -7.21
CA LEU A 43 -3.80 4.14 -6.50
C LEU A 43 -4.74 3.30 -7.35
N GLU A 44 -4.80 3.58 -8.65
CA GLU A 44 -5.59 2.76 -9.57
C GLU A 44 -4.94 1.39 -9.77
N ALA A 45 -3.61 1.35 -9.93
CA ALA A 45 -2.87 0.09 -10.01
C ALA A 45 -3.00 -0.72 -8.71
N LEU A 46 -2.87 -0.06 -7.55
CA LEU A 46 -3.04 -0.70 -6.23
C LEU A 46 -4.45 -1.30 -6.07
N GLY A 47 -5.49 -0.66 -6.61
CA GLY A 47 -6.85 -1.17 -6.57
C GLY A 47 -7.07 -2.48 -7.37
N ARG A 48 -6.14 -2.84 -8.25
CA ARG A 48 -6.16 -4.10 -9.03
C ARG A 48 -5.26 -5.19 -8.46
N VAL A 49 -4.52 -4.93 -7.40
CA VAL A 49 -3.61 -5.92 -6.80
C VAL A 49 -4.43 -7.03 -6.12
N ASP A 50 -4.25 -8.27 -6.57
CA ASP A 50 -4.80 -9.48 -5.94
C ASP A 50 -3.78 -10.21 -5.04
N THR A 51 -2.49 -10.01 -5.29
CA THR A 51 -1.39 -10.68 -4.59
C THR A 51 -0.35 -9.66 -4.14
N MET A 52 0.02 -9.69 -2.85
CA MET A 52 1.06 -8.82 -2.29
C MET A 52 2.25 -9.65 -1.83
N CYS A 53 3.41 -9.41 -2.43
CA CYS A 53 4.67 -9.98 -1.98
C CYS A 53 5.30 -9.03 -0.96
N PHE A 54 5.59 -9.53 0.22
CA PHE A 54 6.30 -8.77 1.25
C PHE A 54 7.74 -9.24 1.30
N ASP A 55 8.67 -8.28 1.39
CA ASP A 55 9.98 -8.60 1.91
C ASP A 55 9.84 -8.95 3.40
N LYS A 56 10.68 -9.87 3.90
CA LYS A 56 10.62 -10.26 5.30
C LYS A 56 11.34 -9.22 6.16
N THR A 57 12.60 -8.96 5.85
CA THR A 57 13.53 -8.26 6.76
C THR A 57 13.36 -6.76 6.64
N GLY A 58 12.95 -6.09 7.71
CA GLY A 58 12.71 -4.63 7.70
C GLY A 58 11.32 -4.24 7.16
N THR A 59 10.49 -5.21 6.78
CA THR A 59 9.07 -5.00 6.43
C THR A 59 8.15 -5.81 7.35
N LEU A 60 8.25 -7.14 7.35
CA LEU A 60 7.48 -7.98 8.29
C LEU A 60 8.17 -8.08 9.66
N THR A 61 9.50 -7.96 9.68
CA THR A 61 10.29 -7.91 10.91
C THR A 61 10.92 -6.53 11.09
N GLU A 62 11.23 -6.17 12.32
CA GLU A 62 11.88 -4.90 12.67
C GLU A 62 13.37 -4.82 12.26
N ASN A 63 13.86 -5.81 11.49
CA ASN A 63 15.28 -5.97 11.17
C ASN A 63 16.18 -5.94 12.42
N ARG A 64 15.68 -6.48 13.53
CA ARG A 64 16.38 -6.59 14.82
C ARG A 64 16.27 -8.03 15.31
N LEU A 65 17.41 -8.64 15.59
CA LEU A 65 17.44 -9.97 16.23
C LEU A 65 17.15 -9.83 17.71
N ARG A 66 16.32 -10.74 18.24
CA ARG A 66 16.01 -10.86 19.66
C ARG A 66 16.22 -12.32 20.08
N LEU A 67 16.90 -12.54 21.19
CA LEU A 67 16.94 -13.86 21.81
C LEU A 67 15.54 -14.18 22.32
N VAL A 68 14.90 -15.20 21.75
CA VAL A 68 13.55 -15.62 22.15
C VAL A 68 13.58 -16.81 23.10
N ARG A 69 14.66 -17.60 23.07
CA ARG A 69 14.83 -18.81 23.86
C ARG A 69 16.28 -19.27 23.82
N ALA A 70 16.79 -19.73 24.95
CA ALA A 70 17.99 -20.56 25.00
C ALA A 70 17.63 -21.92 25.61
N ALA A 71 18.37 -22.97 25.25
CA ALA A 71 18.19 -24.30 25.82
C ALA A 71 19.56 -24.88 26.18
N THR A 72 19.65 -25.48 27.36
CA THR A 72 20.85 -26.17 27.84
C THR A 72 20.87 -27.62 27.34
N ALA A 73 22.02 -28.30 27.49
CA ALA A 73 22.20 -29.67 27.00
C ALA A 73 21.31 -30.70 27.69
N ASP A 74 20.92 -30.46 28.94
CA ASP A 74 19.95 -31.23 29.72
C ASP A 74 18.49 -30.93 29.34
N GLY A 75 18.25 -30.05 28.37
CA GLY A 75 16.91 -29.71 27.87
C GLY A 75 16.20 -28.62 28.66
N THR A 76 16.86 -28.01 29.66
CA THR A 76 16.30 -26.88 30.40
C THR A 76 16.22 -25.67 29.47
N VAL A 77 15.00 -25.14 29.30
CA VAL A 77 14.75 -23.95 28.49
C VAL A 77 14.90 -22.70 29.37
N LEU A 78 15.87 -21.86 29.03
CA LEU A 78 16.06 -20.56 29.65
C LEU A 78 15.17 -19.54 28.92
N ALA A 79 14.33 -18.85 29.70
CA ALA A 79 13.71 -17.63 29.20
C ALA A 79 14.83 -16.61 28.92
N PRO A 80 14.76 -15.86 27.81
CA PRO A 80 15.64 -14.71 27.66
C PRO A 80 15.38 -13.76 28.83
N ASP A 81 16.44 -13.31 29.50
CA ASP A 81 16.29 -12.25 30.50
C ASP A 81 15.69 -11.02 29.81
N ASP A 82 14.59 -10.50 30.35
CA ASP A 82 13.97 -9.25 29.92
C ASP A 82 14.85 -8.07 30.36
N GLU A 83 16.04 -7.96 29.77
CA GLU A 83 16.75 -6.69 29.74
C GLU A 83 16.11 -5.84 28.63
N ARG A 84 15.53 -4.72 29.09
CA ARG A 84 14.79 -3.70 28.33
C ARG A 84 15.41 -3.35 26.97
#